data_AF-A0A5E7VYW8-F1
#
_entry.id   AF-A0A5E7VYW8-F1
#
_cell.length_a   1.000
_cell.length_b   1.000
_cell.length_c   1.000
_cell.angle_alpha   90.00
_cell.angle_beta   90.00
_cell.angle_gamma   90.00
#
_symmetry.space_group_name_H-M   'P 1'
#
loop_
_entity.id
_entity.type
_entity.pdbx_description
1 polymer ?
#
loop_
_entity_poly.entity_id
_entity_poly.type
_entity_poly.pdbx_seq_one_letter_code
_entity_poly.pdbx_strand_id
1 'polypeptide(L)'
;MPDLPASNRLRIGRYAEQNRIYLLTTNTLDREPVFKDFTLGRLVVSQFRAAQDQGCANSLAWVVMPDHFHWLIELQEGSLAGLMQRTKSLSTKAVNLSGGRRPSLWQRGFHDRALRREEDLVKVARYVVANPLRAGLVERLGDYPLWDAIWV
;
A
#
# COMPACT_ATOMS: atom_id res chain seq x y z
N MET A 1 -24.70 7.40 -25.67
CA MET A 1 -23.48 6.57 -25.68
C MET A 1 -22.42 7.34 -24.91
N PRO A 2 -21.84 6.83 -23.81
CA PRO A 2 -20.75 7.53 -23.13
C PRO A 2 -19.40 7.11 -23.74
N ASP A 3 -18.65 8.12 -24.17
CA ASP A 3 -17.30 8.06 -24.69
C ASP A 3 -16.29 7.56 -23.65
N LEU A 4 -15.45 6.61 -24.06
CA LEU A 4 -14.25 6.18 -23.33
C LEU A 4 -13.16 7.25 -23.45
N PRO A 5 -12.56 7.75 -22.35
CA PRO A 5 -11.43 8.66 -22.48
C PRO A 5 -10.14 7.91 -22.84
N ALA A 6 -9.46 8.47 -23.84
CA ALA A 6 -8.30 7.93 -24.53
C ALA A 6 -7.11 7.64 -23.59
N SER A 7 -6.80 6.35 -23.46
CA SER A 7 -5.61 5.84 -22.81
C SER A 7 -4.38 5.95 -23.71
N ASN A 8 -3.73 7.13 -23.83
CA ASN A 8 -2.33 7.15 -24.30
C ASN A 8 -1.51 8.44 -24.10
N ARG A 9 -1.93 9.40 -23.25
CA ARG A 9 -1.17 10.67 -23.05
C ARG A 9 -0.67 10.94 -21.63
N LEU A 10 -0.73 9.97 -20.71
CA LEU A 10 -0.46 10.20 -19.28
C LEU A 10 0.93 9.75 -18.79
N ARG A 11 1.90 9.50 -19.70
CA ARG A 11 3.19 8.90 -19.34
C ARG A 11 4.39 9.86 -19.37
N ILE A 12 4.18 11.14 -19.08
CA ILE A 12 5.25 12.14 -18.95
C ILE A 12 4.90 13.06 -17.77
N GLY A 13 5.68 13.00 -16.67
CA GLY A 13 5.61 14.01 -15.60
C GLY A 13 5.44 13.56 -14.15
N ARG A 14 5.42 12.26 -13.82
CA ARG A 14 5.44 11.83 -12.40
C ARG A 14 6.85 11.95 -11.84
N TYR A 15 7.28 13.16 -11.52
CA TYR A 15 8.42 13.35 -10.62
C TYR A 15 7.93 13.10 -9.19
N ALA A 16 8.59 12.20 -8.47
CA ALA A 16 8.32 12.02 -7.05
C ALA A 16 8.99 13.20 -6.32
N GLU A 17 8.19 14.04 -5.69
CA GLU A 17 8.69 15.17 -4.90
C GLU A 17 8.94 14.68 -3.47
N GLN A 18 10.12 14.98 -2.94
CA GLN A 18 10.41 14.76 -1.52
C GLN A 18 9.45 15.58 -0.66
N ASN A 19 9.08 15.06 0.51
CA ASN A 19 8.09 15.64 1.43
C ASN A 19 6.67 15.74 0.86
N ARG A 20 6.37 14.97 -0.20
CA ARG A 20 5.01 14.85 -0.73
C ARG A 20 4.34 13.58 -0.25
N ILE A 21 3.04 13.70 -0.03
CA ILE A 21 2.20 12.60 0.44
C ILE A 21 1.64 11.84 -0.76
N TYR A 22 1.74 10.51 -0.71
CA TYR A 22 1.26 9.59 -1.73
C TYR A 22 0.41 8.48 -1.12
N LEU A 23 -0.71 8.17 -1.76
CA LEU A 23 -1.44 6.94 -1.54
C LEU A 23 -0.95 5.90 -2.55
N LEU A 24 -0.30 4.86 -2.04
CA LEU A 24 0.21 3.73 -2.81
C LEU A 24 -0.75 2.54 -2.69
N THR A 25 -0.91 1.79 -3.77
CA THR A 25 -1.71 0.57 -3.81
C THR A 25 -1.04 -0.49 -4.68
N THR A 26 -0.97 -1.71 -4.20
CA THR A 26 -0.51 -2.84 -5.01
C THR A 26 -1.25 -4.11 -4.62
N ASN A 27 -1.36 -5.02 -5.58
CA ASN A 27 -2.18 -6.22 -5.50
C ASN A 27 -1.31 -7.46 -5.58
N THR A 28 -1.71 -8.51 -4.86
CA THR A 28 -1.17 -9.84 -5.04
C THR A 28 -1.42 -10.33 -6.45
N LEU A 29 -0.58 -11.23 -6.94
CA LEU A 29 -0.75 -11.85 -8.24
C LEU A 29 -2.16 -12.46 -8.34
N ASP A 30 -2.86 -12.18 -9.45
CA ASP A 30 -4.23 -12.63 -9.71
C ASP A 30 -5.25 -12.34 -8.59
N ARG A 31 -4.97 -11.34 -7.75
CA ARG A 31 -5.81 -10.98 -6.58
C ARG A 31 -5.99 -12.15 -5.61
N GLU A 32 -5.02 -13.06 -5.55
CA GLU A 32 -5.06 -14.16 -4.59
C GLU A 32 -5.06 -13.63 -3.15
N PRO A 33 -5.95 -14.12 -2.26
CA PRO A 33 -6.13 -13.58 -0.92
C PRO A 33 -5.10 -14.14 0.08
N VAL A 34 -3.81 -13.98 -0.22
CA VAL A 34 -2.68 -14.52 0.56
C VAL A 34 -2.68 -14.05 2.01
N PHE A 35 -3.08 -12.81 2.27
CA PHE A 35 -3.09 -12.19 3.59
C PHE A 35 -4.39 -12.44 4.37
N LYS A 36 -5.23 -13.41 3.95
CA LYS A 36 -6.24 -14.01 4.84
C LYS A 36 -5.58 -14.62 6.07
N ASP A 37 -4.38 -15.17 5.90
CA ASP A 37 -3.49 -15.44 7.02
C ASP A 37 -2.82 -14.13 7.44
N PHE A 38 -3.25 -13.60 8.58
CA PHE A 38 -2.75 -12.31 9.06
C PHE A 38 -1.25 -12.37 9.41
N THR A 39 -0.70 -13.55 9.70
CA THR A 39 0.73 -13.69 10.01
C THR A 39 1.58 -13.36 8.78
N LEU A 40 1.12 -13.74 7.58
CA LEU A 40 1.75 -13.35 6.33
C LEU A 40 1.58 -11.85 6.05
N GLY A 41 0.42 -11.29 6.38
CA GLY A 41 0.18 -9.84 6.29
C GLY A 41 1.13 -9.03 7.19
N ARG A 42 1.46 -9.55 8.38
CA ARG A 42 2.46 -8.92 9.28
C ARG A 42 3.85 -8.83 8.67
N LEU A 43 4.23 -9.73 7.76
CA LEU A 43 5.50 -9.66 7.04
C LEU A 43 5.54 -8.51 6.04
N VAL A 44 4.39 -8.06 5.54
CA VAL A 44 4.27 -6.84 4.73
C VAL A 44 4.40 -5.61 5.64
N VAL A 45 3.69 -5.62 6.78
CA VAL A 45 3.74 -4.54 7.79
C VAL A 45 5.18 -4.31 8.29
N SER A 46 5.96 -5.36 8.49
CA SER A 46 7.36 -5.22 8.89
C SER A 46 8.21 -4.50 7.82
N GLN A 47 7.85 -4.61 6.53
CA GLN A 47 8.55 -3.86 5.47
C GLN A 47 8.16 -2.38 5.46
N PHE A 48 6.92 -2.03 5.82
CA PHE A 48 6.53 -0.62 6.00
C PHE A 48 7.33 0.02 7.15
N ARG A 49 7.46 -0.70 8.27
CA ARG A 49 8.29 -0.27 9.41
C ARG A 49 9.75 -0.13 9.01
N ALA A 50 10.32 -1.13 8.35
CA ALA A 50 11.71 -1.06 7.89
C ALA A 50 11.96 0.12 6.94
N ALA A 51 11.02 0.44 6.05
CA ALA A 51 11.12 1.62 5.18
C ALA A 51 11.11 2.94 5.96
N GLN A 52 10.35 3.01 7.06
CA GLN A 52 10.35 4.17 7.96
C GLN A 52 11.63 4.27 8.77
N ASP A 53 12.09 3.17 9.36
CA ASP A 53 13.32 3.13 10.16
C ASP A 53 14.57 3.46 9.32
N GLN A 54 14.53 3.15 8.02
CA GLN A 54 15.57 3.49 7.05
C GLN A 54 15.47 4.93 6.50
N GLY A 55 14.48 5.72 6.93
CA GLY A 55 14.26 7.08 6.44
C GLY A 55 13.79 7.16 4.99
N CYS A 56 13.31 6.07 4.39
CA CYS A 56 12.82 6.09 3.01
C CYS A 56 11.43 6.77 2.92
N ALA A 57 10.55 6.51 3.88
CA ALA A 57 9.20 7.07 3.90
C ALA A 57 8.59 7.06 5.31
N ASN A 58 7.85 8.10 5.67
CA ASN A 58 7.01 8.09 6.86
C ASN A 58 5.69 7.42 6.55
N SER A 59 5.30 6.42 7.34
CA SER A 59 4.00 5.78 7.22
C SER A 59 2.94 6.58 7.98
N LEU A 60 1.99 7.17 7.25
CA LEU A 60 0.93 7.99 7.85
C LEU A 60 -0.31 7.15 8.17
N ALA A 61 -0.70 6.27 7.25
CA ALA A 61 -1.75 5.28 7.44
C ALA A 61 -1.55 4.10 6.49
N TRP A 62 -1.99 2.91 6.87
CA TRP A 62 -1.97 1.75 5.99
C TRP A 62 -3.05 0.74 6.37
N VAL A 63 -3.38 -0.10 5.39
CA VAL A 63 -4.14 -1.33 5.60
C VAL A 63 -3.60 -2.40 4.65
N VAL A 64 -3.34 -3.60 5.18
CA VAL A 64 -3.06 -4.79 4.37
C VAL A 64 -4.35 -5.59 4.30
N MET A 65 -5.01 -5.54 3.15
CA MET A 65 -6.20 -6.31 2.80
C MET A 65 -5.80 -7.73 2.39
N PRO A 66 -6.73 -8.70 2.29
CA PRO A 66 -6.41 -10.08 1.96
C PRO A 66 -5.56 -10.28 0.70
N ASP A 67 -5.74 -9.47 -0.33
CA ASP A 67 -5.13 -9.58 -1.66
C ASP A 67 -4.39 -8.30 -2.10
N HIS A 68 -4.26 -7.29 -1.22
CA HIS A 68 -3.63 -6.02 -1.57
C HIS A 68 -3.28 -5.19 -0.35
N PHE A 69 -2.61 -4.06 -0.53
CA PHE A 69 -2.52 -3.06 0.52
C PHE A 69 -2.77 -1.66 -0.03
N HIS A 70 -3.18 -0.77 0.89
CA HIS A 70 -3.15 0.67 0.71
C HIS A 70 -2.15 1.25 1.72
N TRP A 71 -1.26 2.12 1.25
CA TRP A 71 -0.21 2.71 2.06
C TRP A 71 -0.11 4.20 1.78
N LEU A 72 -0.55 5.00 2.74
CA LEU A 72 -0.45 6.45 2.73
C LEU A 72 0.90 6.83 3.36
N ILE A 73 1.78 7.40 2.55
CA ILE A 73 3.13 7.74 2.95
C ILE A 73 3.45 9.20 2.68
N GLU A 74 4.39 9.74 3.43
CA GLU A 74 5.20 10.87 3.00
C GLU A 74 6.56 10.33 2.51
N LEU A 75 6.90 10.61 1.25
CA LEU A 75 8.19 10.17 0.69
C LEU A 75 9.32 11.04 1.24
N GLN A 76 10.28 10.42 1.91
CA GLN A 76 11.43 11.10 2.52
C GLN A 76 12.65 11.04 1.59
N GLU A 77 13.07 9.83 1.21
CA GLU A 77 14.25 9.63 0.37
C GLU A 77 13.99 8.66 -0.81
N GLY A 78 14.64 8.93 -1.94
CA GLY A 78 14.61 8.09 -3.13
C GLY A 78 13.37 8.30 -4.00
N SER A 79 12.86 7.23 -4.59
CA SER A 79 11.70 7.27 -5.48
C SER A 79 10.62 6.27 -5.06
N LEU A 80 9.36 6.56 -5.40
CA LEU A 80 8.25 5.63 -5.18
C LEU A 80 8.51 4.25 -5.80
N ALA A 81 9.10 4.24 -7.00
CA ALA A 81 9.45 2.99 -7.69
C ALA A 81 10.46 2.17 -6.89
N GLY A 82 11.52 2.81 -6.38
CA GLY A 82 12.53 2.14 -5.55
C GLY A 82 11.96 1.65 -4.22
N LEU A 83 11.15 2.46 -3.56
CA LEU A 83 10.47 2.10 -2.31
C LEU A 83 9.55 0.89 -2.50
N MET A 84 8.69 0.93 -3.52
CA MET A 84 7.74 -0.15 -3.81
C MET A 84 8.45 -1.41 -4.29
N GLN A 85 9.51 -1.29 -5.09
CA GLN A 85 10.32 -2.44 -5.49
C GLN A 85 10.90 -3.14 -4.27
N ARG A 86 11.58 -2.41 -3.37
CA ARG A 86 12.16 -2.98 -2.15
C ARG A 86 11.10 -3.63 -1.27
N THR A 87 10.02 -2.91 -0.99
CA THR A 87 8.90 -3.39 -0.15
C THR A 87 8.32 -4.70 -0.70
N LYS A 88 8.04 -4.75 -2.01
CA LYS A 88 7.47 -5.94 -2.68
C LYS A 88 8.45 -7.11 -2.72
N SER A 89 9.72 -6.86 -3.01
CA SER A 89 10.74 -7.90 -3.05
C SER A 89 11.01 -8.50 -1.68
N LEU A 90 11.16 -7.67 -0.64
CA LEU A 90 11.44 -8.14 0.72
C LEU A 90 10.24 -8.86 1.34
N SER A 91 9.01 -8.35 1.13
CA SER A 91 7.79 -9.06 1.56
C SER A 91 7.62 -10.41 0.84
N THR A 92 7.88 -10.48 -0.47
CA THR A 92 7.87 -11.76 -1.21
C THR A 92 8.85 -12.75 -0.62
N LYS A 93 10.09 -12.30 -0.33
CA LYS A 93 11.13 -13.12 0.28
C LYS A 93 10.69 -13.62 1.66
N ALA A 94 10.18 -12.73 2.51
CA ALA A 94 9.74 -13.08 3.87
C ALA A 94 8.58 -14.09 3.85
N VAL A 95 7.56 -13.85 3.04
CA VAL A 95 6.42 -14.77 2.87
C VAL A 95 6.89 -16.13 2.37
N ASN A 96 7.84 -16.16 1.43
CA ASN A 96 8.37 -17.42 0.93
C ASN A 96 9.17 -18.20 1.98
N LEU A 97 9.89 -17.51 2.86
CA LEU A 97 10.62 -18.15 3.96
C LEU A 97 9.67 -18.69 5.04
N SER A 98 8.49 -18.11 5.21
CA SER A 98 7.48 -18.54 6.21
C SER A 98 6.65 -19.76 5.79
N GLY A 99 6.89 -20.34 4.62
CA GLY A 99 6.20 -21.55 4.14
C GLY A 99 5.49 -21.38 2.80
N GLY A 100 5.40 -20.15 2.27
CA GLY A 100 4.97 -19.92 0.90
C GLY A 100 6.03 -20.38 -0.10
N ARG A 101 5.66 -21.09 -1.17
CA ARG A 101 6.57 -21.26 -2.32
C ARG A 101 5.91 -20.66 -3.53
N ARG A 102 5.95 -19.33 -3.63
CA ARG A 102 5.43 -18.60 -4.80
C ARG A 102 6.57 -17.88 -5.52
N PRO A 103 6.75 -18.10 -6.84
CA PRO A 103 7.76 -17.39 -7.61
C PRO A 103 7.49 -15.89 -7.69
N SER A 104 6.22 -15.47 -7.58
CA SER A 104 5.81 -14.07 -7.44
C SER A 104 4.64 -13.94 -6.46
N LEU A 105 4.73 -13.00 -5.53
CA LEU A 105 3.63 -12.64 -4.62
C LEU A 105 2.74 -11.53 -5.20
N TRP A 106 3.33 -10.60 -5.95
CA TRP A 106 2.67 -9.36 -6.36
C TRP A 106 2.49 -9.26 -7.87
N GLN A 107 1.46 -8.53 -8.32
CA GLN A 107 1.34 -8.10 -9.71
C GLN A 107 2.47 -7.13 -10.09
N ARG A 108 2.76 -7.00 -11.39
CA ARG A 108 3.74 -6.02 -11.88
C ARG A 108 3.21 -4.60 -11.70
N GLY A 109 4.09 -3.67 -11.30
CA GLY A 109 3.74 -2.26 -11.08
C GLY A 109 2.99 -2.01 -9.76
N PHE A 110 2.51 -0.78 -9.61
CA PHE A 110 1.68 -0.31 -8.50
C PHE A 110 0.90 0.93 -8.95
N HIS A 111 -0.14 1.27 -8.21
CA HIS A 111 -0.85 2.53 -8.39
C HIS A 111 -0.36 3.53 -7.34
N ASP A 112 -0.05 4.74 -7.78
CA ASP A 112 0.20 5.89 -6.91
C ASP A 112 -0.73 7.05 -7.25
N ARG A 113 -1.18 7.72 -6.19
CA ARG A 113 -1.87 9.01 -6.23
C ARG A 113 -1.17 9.97 -5.30
N ALA A 114 -0.62 11.04 -5.86
CA ALA A 114 -0.11 12.15 -5.07
C ALA A 114 -1.27 12.95 -4.47
N LEU A 115 -1.25 13.19 -3.16
CA LEU A 115 -2.23 14.05 -2.51
C LEU A 115 -1.93 15.52 -2.85
N ARG A 116 -2.98 16.30 -3.02
CA ARG A 116 -2.91 17.77 -3.16
C ARG A 116 -2.89 18.42 -1.78
N ARG A 117 -2.40 19.66 -1.71
CA ARG A 117 -2.22 20.39 -0.44
C ARG A 117 -3.55 20.66 0.27
N GLU A 118 -4.62 20.82 -0.51
CA GLU A 118 -5.98 21.11 -0.04
C GLU A 118 -6.76 19.86 0.40
N GLU A 119 -6.22 18.65 0.19
CA GLU A 119 -6.89 17.43 0.62
C GLU A 119 -6.78 17.24 2.13
N ASP A 120 -7.92 16.92 2.76
CA ASP A 120 -7.96 16.57 4.18
C ASP A 120 -7.28 15.20 4.38
N LEU A 121 -6.05 15.26 4.89
CA LEU A 121 -5.21 14.10 5.14
C LEU A 121 -5.86 13.11 6.12
N VAL A 122 -6.54 13.60 7.15
CA VAL A 122 -7.22 12.76 8.15
C VAL A 122 -8.39 12.04 7.50
N LYS A 123 -9.14 12.71 6.61
CA LYS A 123 -10.22 12.07 5.84
C LYS A 123 -9.70 10.96 4.92
N VAL A 124 -8.55 11.16 4.27
CA VAL A 124 -7.91 10.12 3.45
C VAL A 124 -7.43 8.96 4.32
N ALA A 125 -6.76 9.23 5.45
CA ALA A 125 -6.33 8.20 6.39
C ALA A 125 -7.50 7.37 6.92
N ARG A 126 -8.61 8.02 7.32
CA ARG A 126 -9.86 7.34 7.73
C ARG A 126 -10.41 6.44 6.64
N TYR A 127 -10.42 6.92 5.39
CA TYR A 127 -10.83 6.09 4.25
C TYR A 127 -9.93 4.86 4.08
N VAL A 128 -8.61 5.02 4.20
CA VAL A 128 -7.63 3.93 4.12
C VAL A 128 -7.91 2.87 5.19
N VAL A 129 -7.97 3.25 6.46
CA VAL A 129 -8.15 2.28 7.54
C VAL A 129 -9.56 1.67 7.55
N ALA A 130 -10.57 2.36 7.03
CA ALA A 130 -11.95 1.84 6.95
C ALA A 130 -12.20 0.85 5.80
N ASN A 131 -11.21 0.53 4.96
CA ASN A 131 -11.41 -0.43 3.87
C ASN A 131 -11.88 -1.83 4.31
N PRO A 132 -11.43 -2.41 5.44
CA PRO A 132 -11.93 -3.71 5.92
C PRO A 132 -13.43 -3.69 6.22
N LEU A 133 -13.93 -2.60 6.81
CA LEU A 133 -15.36 -2.39 7.06
C LEU A 133 -16.13 -2.32 5.73
N ARG A 134 -15.65 -1.49 4.80
CA ARG A 134 -16.29 -1.29 3.49
C ARG A 134 -16.31 -2.55 2.62
N ALA A 135 -15.32 -3.42 2.81
CA ALA A 135 -15.23 -4.71 2.16
C ALA A 135 -16.05 -5.81 2.87
N GLY A 136 -16.69 -5.50 3.99
CA GLY A 136 -17.48 -6.47 4.78
C GLY A 136 -16.63 -7.56 5.45
N LEU A 137 -15.33 -7.30 5.69
CA LEU A 137 -14.44 -8.26 6.36
C LEU A 137 -14.67 -8.30 7.87
N VAL A 138 -15.12 -7.19 8.45
CA VAL A 138 -15.41 -7.01 9.88
C VAL A 138 -16.57 -6.04 10.06
N GLU A 139 -17.30 -6.13 11.18
CA GLU A 139 -18.35 -5.18 11.54
C GLU A 139 -17.80 -3.97 12.32
N ARG A 140 -16.69 -4.17 13.05
CA ARG A 140 -16.01 -3.13 13.81
C ARG A 140 -14.56 -3.05 13.36
N LEU A 141 -14.03 -1.83 13.20
CA LEU A 141 -12.67 -1.62 12.71
C LEU A 141 -11.62 -2.28 13.61
N GLY A 142 -11.85 -2.29 14.92
CA GLY A 142 -10.95 -2.91 15.91
C GLY A 142 -10.81 -4.44 15.76
N ASP A 143 -11.70 -5.10 15.02
CA ASP A 143 -11.63 -6.54 14.79
C ASP A 143 -10.69 -6.89 13.63
N TYR A 144 -10.24 -5.90 12.85
CA TYR A 144 -9.28 -6.12 11.77
C TYR A 144 -7.84 -5.86 12.24
N PRO A 145 -6.92 -6.85 12.16
CA PRO A 145 -5.62 -6.74 12.81
C PRO A 145 -4.55 -6.02 11.97
N LEU A 146 -4.80 -5.74 10.69
CA LEU A 146 -3.80 -5.31 9.71
C LEU A 146 -4.06 -3.89 9.18
N TRP A 147 -4.21 -2.92 10.07
CA TRP A 147 -4.20 -1.50 9.74
C TRP A 147 -3.51 -0.69 10.84
N ASP A 148 -3.09 0.54 10.52
CA ASP A 148 -2.60 1.53 11.48
C ASP A 148 -2.72 2.94 10.87
N ALA A 149 -2.76 3.96 11.72
CA ALA A 149 -2.72 5.36 11.33
C ALA A 149 -2.21 6.24 12.48
N ILE A 150 -1.37 7.24 12.18
CA ILE A 150 -0.72 8.07 13.21
C ILE A 150 -1.66 8.97 14.02
N TRP A 151 -2.96 8.99 13.69
CA TRP A 151 -3.99 9.83 14.31
C TRP A 151 -4.91 9.06 15.28
N VAL A 152 -4.66 7.77 15.50
CA VAL A 152 -5.56 6.88 16.26
C VAL A 152 -4.88 6.41 17.54
#